data_AF-Q2BE70-F1
#
_entry.id   AF-Q2BE70-F1
#
_cell.length_a   1.000
_cell.length_b   1.000
_cell.length_c   1.000
_cell.angle_alpha   90.00
_cell.angle_beta   90.00
_cell.angle_gamma   90.00
#
_symmetry.space_group_name_H-M   'P 1'
#
loop_
_entity.id
_entity.type
_entity.pdbx_description
1 polymer ?
#
loop_
_entity_poly.entity_id
_entity_poly.type
_entity_poly.pdbx_seq_one_letter_code
_entity_poly.pdbx_strand_id
1 'polypeptide(L)'
;MENNQFFRTVRVFIASPFFNEEQLERIGRLENALRKNPYVADFFSARFYQFPQLTFASDPWRKTVFQNDLRYLRRADVVVAIHDYEENSVDSGTAFELGYAYALQKPIILIKEKETSIPNLMLVESLHAYLTKADEIAGYDFINMPKIPYKGPLI
;
A
#
# COMPACT_ATOMS: atom_id res chain seq x y z
N MET A 1 -17.62 -10.73 -29.62
CA MET A 1 -17.12 -9.66 -28.74
C MET A 1 -17.70 -9.93 -27.36
N GLU A 2 -16.96 -10.65 -26.53
CA GLU A 2 -17.43 -11.01 -25.19
C GLU A 2 -17.34 -9.79 -24.27
N ASN A 3 -18.50 -9.36 -23.77
CA ASN A 3 -18.60 -8.46 -22.62
C ASN A 3 -18.12 -9.24 -21.39
N ASN A 4 -16.81 -9.25 -21.16
CA ASN A 4 -16.27 -9.65 -19.86
C ASN A 4 -16.57 -8.51 -18.89
N GLN A 5 -17.70 -8.62 -18.20
CA GLN A 5 -18.02 -7.78 -17.07
C GLN A 5 -17.02 -8.15 -15.97
N PHE A 6 -15.90 -7.43 -15.90
CA PHE A 6 -14.94 -7.60 -14.83
C PHE A 6 -15.64 -7.29 -13.51
N PHE A 7 -15.89 -8.34 -12.72
CA PHE A 7 -16.33 -8.16 -11.36
C PHE A 7 -15.15 -7.56 -10.60
N ARG A 8 -15.37 -6.40 -10.00
CA ARG A 8 -14.45 -5.86 -9.00
C ARG A 8 -14.41 -6.84 -7.83
N THR A 9 -13.29 -7.55 -7.66
CA THR A 9 -13.15 -8.60 -6.64
C THR A 9 -11.99 -8.36 -5.67
N VAL A 10 -11.02 -7.52 -6.04
CA VAL A 10 -9.75 -7.39 -5.32
C VAL A 10 -9.86 -6.39 -4.18
N ARG A 11 -9.37 -6.76 -3.00
CA ARG A 11 -9.25 -5.88 -1.82
C ARG A 11 -7.81 -5.46 -1.63
N VAL A 12 -7.57 -4.16 -1.61
CA VAL A 12 -6.22 -3.59 -1.47
C VAL A 12 -6.00 -3.05 -0.06
N PHE A 13 -4.87 -3.36 0.56
CA PHE A 13 -4.40 -2.64 1.74
C PHE A 13 -3.37 -1.60 1.32
N ILE A 14 -3.58 -0.34 1.68
CA ILE A 14 -2.61 0.74 1.44
C ILE A 14 -1.69 0.85 2.66
N ALA A 15 -0.39 0.64 2.46
CA ALA A 15 0.65 0.90 3.45
C ALA A 15 1.38 2.19 3.07
N SER A 16 1.18 3.27 3.82
CA SER A 16 1.76 4.58 3.47
C SER A 16 1.78 5.51 4.68
N PRO A 17 2.83 6.34 4.83
CA PRO A 17 2.77 7.49 5.73
C PRO A 17 1.76 8.52 5.21
N PHE A 18 1.23 9.35 6.10
CA PHE A 18 0.28 10.44 5.79
C PHE A 18 0.46 11.65 6.73
N PHE A 19 1.70 11.94 7.14
CA PHE A 19 2.04 12.89 8.20
C PHE A 19 2.21 14.34 7.72
N ASN A 20 2.42 14.55 6.42
CA ASN A 20 2.56 15.88 5.81
C ASN A 20 1.76 16.00 4.51
N GLU A 21 1.68 17.22 3.95
CA GLU A 21 0.88 17.51 2.75
C GLU A 21 1.32 16.70 1.53
N GLU A 22 2.63 16.52 1.34
CA GLU A 22 3.18 15.75 0.22
C GLU A 22 2.75 14.27 0.29
N GLN A 23 2.83 13.69 1.49
CA GLN A 23 2.39 12.31 1.75
C GLN A 23 0.87 12.17 1.59
N LEU A 24 0.10 13.15 2.05
CA LEU A 24 -1.37 13.20 1.89
C LEU A 24 -1.78 13.31 0.41
N GLU A 25 -1.05 14.08 -0.38
CA GLU A 25 -1.27 14.19 -1.82
C GLU A 25 -1.00 12.86 -2.52
N ARG A 26 0.11 12.20 -2.19
CA ARG A 26 0.51 10.92 -2.80
C ARG A 26 -0.47 9.80 -2.48
N ILE A 27 -0.86 9.64 -1.21
CA ILE A 27 -1.88 8.65 -0.84
C ILE A 27 -3.23 8.99 -1.50
N GLY A 28 -3.58 10.27 -1.62
CA GLY A 28 -4.78 10.71 -2.35
C GLY A 28 -4.77 10.30 -3.83
N ARG A 29 -3.63 10.42 -4.52
CA ARG A 29 -3.45 9.94 -5.90
C ARG A 29 -3.63 8.42 -6.00
N LEU A 30 -2.98 7.67 -5.10
CA LEU A 30 -3.13 6.21 -5.05
C LEU A 30 -4.59 5.79 -4.83
N GLU A 31 -5.29 6.39 -3.88
CA GLU A 31 -6.70 6.07 -3.62
C GLU A 31 -7.59 6.41 -4.83
N ASN A 32 -7.32 7.51 -5.53
CA ASN A 32 -8.03 7.85 -6.76
C ASN A 32 -7.76 6.84 -7.87
N ALA A 33 -6.52 6.39 -8.02
CA ALA A 33 -6.13 5.36 -8.97
C ALA A 33 -6.84 4.02 -8.66
N LEU A 34 -6.88 3.61 -7.40
CA LEU A 34 -7.59 2.42 -6.94
C LEU A 34 -9.10 2.49 -7.22
N ARG A 35 -9.76 3.63 -6.99
CA ARG A 35 -11.19 3.81 -7.33
C ARG A 35 -11.48 3.66 -8.83
N LYS A 36 -10.51 4.01 -9.68
CA LYS A 36 -10.62 3.93 -11.14
C LYS A 36 -10.29 2.55 -11.70
N ASN A 37 -9.54 1.73 -10.96
CA ASN A 37 -9.16 0.41 -11.42
C ASN A 37 -10.38 -0.53 -11.53
N PRO A 38 -10.56 -1.25 -12.66
CA PRO A 38 -11.74 -2.09 -12.88
C PRO A 38 -11.76 -3.39 -12.04
N TYR A 39 -10.65 -3.79 -11.44
CA TYR A 39 -10.53 -5.04 -10.67
C TYR A 39 -10.69 -4.84 -9.16
N VAL A 40 -10.52 -3.61 -8.67
CA VAL A 40 -10.52 -3.26 -7.25
C VAL A 40 -11.96 -3.11 -6.73
N ALA A 41 -12.36 -3.98 -5.80
CA ALA A 41 -13.63 -3.94 -5.10
C ALA A 41 -13.67 -2.92 -3.98
N ASP A 42 -12.61 -2.89 -3.18
CA ASP A 42 -12.48 -2.05 -2.01
C ASP A 42 -11.00 -1.86 -1.66
N PHE A 43 -10.70 -0.81 -0.90
CA PHE A 43 -9.36 -0.62 -0.35
C PHE A 43 -9.40 -0.07 1.06
N PHE A 44 -8.39 -0.44 1.85
CA PHE A 44 -8.19 0.08 3.18
C PHE A 44 -7.11 1.16 3.17
N SER A 45 -7.43 2.33 3.75
CA SER A 45 -6.51 3.44 4.00
C SER A 45 -6.64 3.85 5.47
N ALA A 46 -5.58 3.70 6.25
CA ALA A 46 -5.60 3.93 7.71
C ALA A 46 -6.07 5.35 8.07
N ARG A 47 -5.83 6.33 7.20
CA ARG A 47 -6.25 7.73 7.41
C ARG A 47 -7.77 7.90 7.55
N PHE A 48 -8.59 6.94 7.10
CA PHE A 48 -10.05 6.96 7.25
C PHE A 48 -10.56 6.35 8.56
N TYR A 49 -9.68 5.71 9.35
CA TYR A 49 -10.06 4.93 10.54
C TYR A 49 -9.34 5.43 11.80
N GLN A 50 -9.69 6.64 12.24
CA GLN A 50 -8.98 7.33 13.33
C GLN A 50 -9.62 7.18 14.74
N PHE A 51 -10.79 6.55 14.82
CA PHE A 51 -11.52 6.25 16.08
C PHE A 51 -11.68 7.45 17.04
N PRO A 52 -12.32 8.55 16.61
CA PRO A 52 -12.42 9.79 17.40
C PRO A 52 -13.18 9.63 18.73
N GLN A 53 -13.94 8.54 18.89
CA GLN A 53 -14.63 8.20 20.13
C GLN A 53 -13.70 7.71 21.25
N LEU A 54 -12.43 7.39 20.95
CA LEU A 54 -11.43 6.99 21.93
C LEU A 54 -10.41 8.12 22.10
N THR A 55 -9.93 8.33 23.32
CA THR A 55 -8.86 9.32 23.58
C THR A 55 -7.60 8.94 22.81
N PHE A 56 -7.11 9.86 21.97
CA PHE A 56 -5.90 9.66 21.18
C PHE A 56 -4.73 9.17 22.05
N ALA A 57 -3.94 8.22 21.52
CA ALA A 57 -2.80 7.59 22.19
C ALA A 57 -3.08 6.81 23.49
N SER A 58 -4.33 6.74 23.98
CA SER A 58 -4.70 5.88 25.12
C SER A 58 -4.53 4.39 24.81
N ASP A 59 -4.40 3.55 25.83
CA ASP A 59 -4.31 2.08 25.66
C ASP A 59 -5.44 1.49 24.81
N PRO A 60 -6.73 1.85 25.02
CA PRO A 60 -7.81 1.38 24.17
C PRO A 60 -7.67 1.85 22.71
N TRP A 61 -7.28 3.11 22.49
CA TRP A 61 -7.10 3.65 21.13
C TRP A 61 -5.97 2.92 20.40
N ARG A 62 -4.81 2.78 21.04
CA ARG A 62 -3.63 2.10 20.47
C ARG A 62 -3.95 0.66 20.06
N LYS A 63 -4.60 -0.09 20.95
CA LYS A 63 -5.01 -1.48 20.68
C LYS A 63 -6.04 -1.55 19.55
N THR A 64 -7.00 -0.63 19.52
CA THR A 64 -8.06 -0.59 18.52
C THR A 64 -7.52 -0.32 17.12
N VAL A 65 -6.69 0.72 16.96
CA VAL A 65 -6.05 1.07 15.69
C VAL A 65 -5.19 -0.09 15.19
N PHE A 66 -4.26 -0.58 16.02
CA PHE A 66 -3.36 -1.66 15.65
C PHE A 66 -4.10 -2.93 15.20
N GLN A 67 -5.13 -3.35 15.95
CA GLN A 67 -5.91 -4.53 15.60
C GLN A 67 -6.77 -4.32 14.36
N ASN A 68 -7.29 -3.10 14.16
CA ASN A 68 -8.04 -2.74 12.97
C ASN A 68 -7.17 -2.90 11.72
N ASP A 69 -5.98 -2.32 11.73
CA ASP A 69 -5.10 -2.27 10.57
C ASP A 69 -4.65 -3.69 10.20
N LEU A 70 -4.21 -4.49 11.19
CA LEU A 70 -3.86 -5.90 10.96
C LEU A 70 -5.03 -6.75 10.48
N ARG A 71 -6.26 -6.47 10.95
CA ARG A 71 -7.46 -7.17 10.48
C ARG A 71 -7.72 -6.88 9.01
N TYR A 72 -7.58 -5.63 8.57
CA TYR A 72 -7.77 -5.27 7.17
C TYR A 72 -6.63 -5.80 6.29
N LEU A 73 -5.38 -5.72 6.75
CA LEU A 73 -4.22 -6.28 6.05
C LEU A 73 -4.41 -7.79 5.81
N ARG A 74 -4.79 -8.57 6.84
CA ARG A 74 -5.09 -10.01 6.70
C ARG A 74 -6.16 -10.29 5.65
N ARG A 75 -7.19 -9.45 5.56
CA ARG A 75 -8.34 -9.61 4.64
C ARG A 75 -8.07 -9.12 3.22
N ALA A 76 -7.04 -8.31 3.01
CA ALA A 76 -6.67 -7.81 1.69
C ALA A 76 -6.03 -8.91 0.85
N ASP A 77 -6.22 -8.85 -0.46
CA ASP A 77 -5.63 -9.79 -1.41
C ASP A 77 -4.21 -9.34 -1.81
N VAL A 78 -3.94 -8.04 -1.72
CA VAL A 78 -2.68 -7.40 -2.12
C VAL A 78 -2.39 -6.19 -1.22
N VAL A 79 -1.11 -5.92 -1.00
CA VAL A 79 -0.63 -4.69 -0.34
C VAL A 79 -0.04 -3.77 -1.40
N VAL A 80 -0.49 -2.52 -1.43
CA VAL A 80 0.13 -1.46 -2.23
C VAL A 80 0.77 -0.46 -1.28
N ALA A 81 2.08 -0.33 -1.36
CA ALA A 81 2.86 0.47 -0.44
C ALA A 81 3.47 1.70 -1.12
N ILE A 82 3.47 2.84 -0.42
CA ILE A 82 4.20 4.03 -0.83
C ILE A 82 5.51 4.07 -0.05
N HIS A 83 6.63 3.95 -0.78
CA HIS A 83 7.97 3.97 -0.18
C HIS A 83 8.37 5.37 0.30
N ASP A 84 7.92 6.41 -0.40
CA ASP A 84 8.43 7.77 -0.26
C ASP A 84 8.05 8.41 1.08
N TYR A 85 8.94 8.23 2.05
CA TYR A 85 8.96 8.90 3.34
C TYR A 85 10.07 9.97 3.35
N GLU A 86 11.11 9.77 4.16
CA GLU A 86 12.26 10.67 4.34
C GLU A 86 13.54 9.99 3.87
N GLU A 87 14.29 10.68 3.00
CA GLU A 87 15.54 10.18 2.42
C GLU A 87 15.42 8.74 1.89
N ASN A 88 16.34 7.84 2.26
CA ASN A 88 16.35 6.43 1.89
C ASN A 88 15.47 5.55 2.79
N SER A 89 14.81 6.14 3.79
CA SER A 89 14.03 5.39 4.76
C SER A 89 12.60 5.20 4.26
N VAL A 90 12.07 4.01 4.51
CA VAL A 90 10.62 3.79 4.55
C VAL A 90 10.12 4.13 5.96
N ASP A 91 8.88 4.60 6.08
CA ASP A 91 8.24 4.74 7.38
C ASP A 91 8.26 3.40 8.14
N SER A 92 8.59 3.43 9.43
CA SER A 92 8.71 2.22 10.25
C SER A 92 7.39 1.46 10.39
N GLY A 93 6.25 2.15 10.41
CA GLY A 93 4.93 1.53 10.40
C GLY A 93 4.68 0.78 9.09
N THR A 94 4.95 1.44 7.97
CA THR A 94 4.89 0.86 6.63
C THR A 94 5.83 -0.35 6.51
N ALA A 95 7.05 -0.30 7.02
CA ALA A 95 7.99 -1.43 7.02
C ALA A 95 7.45 -2.65 7.81
N PHE A 96 6.84 -2.40 8.97
CA PHE A 96 6.22 -3.44 9.77
C PHE A 96 5.07 -4.12 9.00
N GLU A 97 4.22 -3.33 8.35
CA GLU A 97 3.11 -3.83 7.53
C GLU A 97 3.60 -4.66 6.35
N LEU A 98 4.67 -4.24 5.68
CA LEU A 98 5.29 -4.97 4.58
C LEU A 98 5.89 -6.31 5.03
N GLY A 99 6.63 -6.33 6.14
CA GLY A 99 7.14 -7.58 6.71
C GLY A 99 6.02 -8.53 7.12
N TYR A 100 4.94 -7.99 7.71
CA TYR A 100 3.76 -8.76 8.07
C TYR A 100 3.03 -9.33 6.85
N ALA A 101 2.89 -8.54 5.77
CA ALA A 101 2.30 -8.96 4.51
C ALA A 101 3.10 -10.05 3.82
N TYR A 102 4.44 -9.92 3.79
CA TYR A 102 5.34 -10.92 3.23
C TYR A 102 5.24 -12.25 3.97
N ALA A 103 5.20 -12.23 5.31
CA ALA A 103 5.00 -13.43 6.13
C ALA A 103 3.65 -14.12 5.86
N LEU A 104 2.63 -13.37 5.44
CA LEU A 104 1.33 -13.88 5.00
C LEU A 104 1.27 -14.26 3.51
N GLN A 105 2.41 -14.23 2.80
CA GLN A 105 2.52 -14.50 1.37
C GLN A 105 1.61 -13.63 0.50
N LYS A 106 1.34 -12.40 0.95
CA LYS A 106 0.57 -11.44 0.16
C LYS A 106 1.48 -10.78 -0.87
N PRO A 107 1.05 -10.62 -2.12
CA PRO A 107 1.80 -9.83 -3.09
C PRO A 107 1.91 -8.38 -2.61
N ILE A 108 3.11 -7.83 -2.75
CA ILE A 108 3.44 -6.45 -2.38
C ILE A 108 3.78 -5.67 -3.64
N ILE A 109 3.07 -4.57 -3.87
CA ILE A 109 3.37 -3.60 -4.93
C ILE A 109 3.95 -2.36 -4.27
N LEU A 110 5.20 -2.03 -4.56
CA LEU A 110 5.83 -0.81 -4.05
C LEU A 110 5.75 0.30 -5.09
N ILE A 111 5.32 1.48 -4.64
CA ILE A 111 5.32 2.72 -5.41
C ILE A 111 6.39 3.63 -4.83
N LYS A 112 7.30 4.10 -5.68
CA LYS A 112 8.37 5.01 -5.31
C LYS A 112 8.57 6.05 -6.41
N GLU A 113 8.13 7.26 -6.16
CA GLU A 113 8.15 8.39 -7.09
C GLU A 113 9.40 9.26 -6.89
N LYS A 114 9.95 9.34 -5.67
CA LYS A 114 11.18 10.10 -5.41
C LYS A 114 12.39 9.35 -5.95
N GLU A 115 13.06 9.87 -6.97
CA GLU A 115 14.25 9.21 -7.55
C GLU A 115 15.48 9.23 -6.62
N THR A 116 15.54 10.17 -5.68
CA THR A 116 16.71 10.39 -4.81
C THR A 116 16.89 9.32 -3.74
N SER A 117 15.84 8.57 -3.42
CA SER A 117 15.89 7.53 -2.40
C SER A 117 16.36 6.19 -2.97
N ILE A 118 17.19 5.44 -2.25
CA ILE A 118 17.59 4.08 -2.61
C ILE A 118 16.87 3.12 -1.67
N PRO A 119 16.08 2.15 -2.17
CA PRO A 119 15.32 1.28 -1.31
C PRO A 119 16.22 0.23 -0.66
N ASN A 120 15.85 -0.20 0.55
CA ASN A 120 16.55 -1.26 1.25
C ASN A 120 16.34 -2.64 0.60
N LEU A 121 17.37 -3.48 0.64
CA LEU A 121 17.35 -4.88 0.14
C LEU A 121 16.10 -5.65 0.59
N MET A 122 15.75 -5.58 1.87
CA MET A 122 14.64 -6.37 2.43
C MET A 122 13.31 -5.97 1.82
N LEU A 123 13.14 -4.68 1.50
CA LEU A 123 11.95 -4.21 0.81
C LEU A 123 11.93 -4.75 -0.61
N VAL A 124 13.02 -4.58 -1.36
CA VAL A 124 13.07 -4.96 -2.78
C VAL A 124 12.85 -6.46 -3.00
N GLU A 125 13.49 -7.32 -2.21
CA GLU A 125 13.33 -8.78 -2.35
C GLU A 125 11.95 -9.27 -1.90
N SER A 126 11.20 -8.47 -1.15
CA SER A 126 9.83 -8.78 -0.75
C SER A 126 8.78 -8.45 -1.83
N LEU A 127 9.16 -7.70 -2.88
CA LEU A 127 8.20 -7.15 -3.83
C LEU A 127 7.73 -8.16 -4.87
N HIS A 128 6.46 -8.03 -5.23
CA HIS A 128 5.91 -8.63 -6.45
C HIS A 128 6.05 -7.67 -7.64
N ALA A 129 5.79 -6.38 -7.43
CA ALA A 129 5.90 -5.35 -8.47
C ALA A 129 6.42 -4.03 -7.91
N TYR A 130 7.17 -3.31 -8.72
CA TYR A 130 7.69 -1.97 -8.46
C TYR A 130 7.14 -0.99 -9.51
N LEU A 131 6.55 0.11 -9.05
CA LEU A 131 5.98 1.18 -9.86
C LEU A 131 6.63 2.51 -9.49
N THR A 132 6.66 3.45 -10.44
CA THR A 132 7.28 4.77 -10.23
C THR A 132 6.27 5.89 -10.06
N LYS A 133 4.98 5.63 -10.31
CA LYS A 133 3.90 6.60 -10.13
C LYS A 133 2.68 5.93 -9.52
N ALA A 134 2.03 6.63 -8.59
CA ALA A 134 0.81 6.13 -7.96
C ALA A 134 -0.34 5.90 -8.98
N ASP A 135 -0.40 6.74 -10.02
CA ASP A 135 -1.45 6.70 -11.05
C ASP A 135 -1.39 5.43 -11.92
N GLU A 136 -0.24 4.74 -12.00
CA GLU A 136 -0.09 3.48 -12.74
C GLU A 136 -0.99 2.37 -12.19
N ILE A 137 -1.37 2.47 -10.91
CA ILE A 137 -2.30 1.54 -10.27
C ILE A 137 -3.67 1.54 -10.94
N ALA A 138 -4.10 2.62 -11.60
CA ALA A 138 -5.40 2.64 -12.29
C ALA A 138 -5.47 1.62 -13.43
N GLY A 139 -4.33 1.29 -14.06
CA GLY A 139 -4.22 0.33 -15.14
C GLY A 139 -3.60 -1.02 -14.75
N TYR A 140 -3.16 -1.19 -13.50
CA TYR A 140 -2.51 -2.43 -13.06
C TYR A 140 -3.51 -3.61 -13.05
N ASP A 141 -3.12 -4.71 -13.66
CA ASP A 141 -3.94 -5.92 -13.76
C ASP A 141 -3.82 -6.77 -12.49
N PHE A 142 -4.70 -6.52 -11.53
CA PHE A 142 -4.74 -7.26 -10.27
C PHE A 142 -5.25 -8.71 -10.40
N ILE A 143 -5.76 -9.11 -11.58
CA ILE A 143 -6.19 -10.49 -11.83
C ILE A 143 -5.01 -11.33 -12.27
N ASN A 144 -4.26 -10.83 -13.26
CA ASN A 144 -3.09 -11.54 -13.78
C ASN A 144 -1.81 -11.28 -12.96
N MET A 145 -1.80 -10.24 -12.13
CA MET A 145 -0.69 -9.88 -11.24
C MET A 145 0.67 -9.93 -11.95
N PRO A 146 0.91 -9.11 -13.00
CA PRO A 146 2.20 -9.10 -13.68
C PRO A 146 3.32 -8.68 -12.73
N LYS A 147 4.42 -9.45 -12.71
CA LYS A 147 5.63 -9.10 -11.95
C LYS A 147 6.36 -7.95 -12.64
N ILE A 148 6.76 -6.95 -11.87
CA ILE A 148 7.55 -5.82 -12.35
C ILE A 148 8.77 -5.67 -11.43
N PRO A 149 9.91 -6.27 -11.76
CA PRO A 149 11.06 -6.28 -10.86
C PRO A 149 11.69 -4.89 -10.78
N TYR A 150 12.16 -4.52 -9.59
CA TYR A 150 13.08 -3.41 -9.41
C TYR A 150 14.45 -3.74 -10.04
N LYS A 151 15.09 -2.76 -10.69
CA LYS A 151 16.38 -2.94 -11.38
C LYS A 151 17.42 -1.86 -11.05
N GLY A 152 17.23 -1.15 -9.94
CA GLY A 152 18.12 -0.07 -9.52
C GLY A 152 19.10 -0.49 -8.41
N PRO A 153 19.85 0.48 -7.85
CA PRO A 153 20.74 0.25 -6.72
C PRO A 153 19.97 -0.11 -5.44
N LEU A 154 20.65 -0.78 -4.51
CA LEU A 154 20.12 -1.19 -3.21
C LEU A 154 21.01 -0.67 -2.08
N ILE A 155 20.42 -0.48 -0.90
CA ILE A 155 21.15 -0.25 0.36
C ILE A 155 20.84 -1.31 1.41
#